data_AF-A0A2H4TYT7-F1
#
_entry.id   AF-A0A2H4TYT7-F1
#
_cell.length_a   1.000
_cell.length_b   1.000
_cell.length_c   1.000
_cell.angle_alpha   90.00
_cell.angle_beta   90.00
_cell.angle_gamma   90.00
#
_symmetry.space_group_name_H-M   'P 1'
#
loop_
_entity.id
_entity.type
_entity.pdbx_description
1 polymer ?
#
loop_
_entity_poly.entity_id
_entity_poly.type
_entity_poly.pdbx_seq_one_letter_code
_entity_poly.pdbx_strand_id
1 'polypeptide(L)' 'MRNAKTGATWKVSRDYLKETFWFEPQGNLRHIRKAFEARDLLPNLVPAGTH' A
#
# COMPACT_ATOMS: atom_id res chain seq x y z
N MET A 1 3.64 -2.01 4.48
CA MET A 1 3.67 -0.54 4.41
C MET A 1 2.44 0.02 5.12
N ARG A 2 2.47 1.29 5.52
CA ARG A 2 1.35 1.98 6.17
C ARG A 2 1.15 3.36 5.56
N ASN A 3 -0.09 3.77 5.34
CA ASN A 3 -0.42 5.12 4.95
C ASN A 3 -0.33 6.02 6.20
N ALA A 4 0.59 6.98 6.19
CA ALA A 4 0.83 7.89 7.30
C ALA A 4 -0.36 8.81 7.61
N LYS A 5 -1.18 9.15 6.61
CA LYS A 5 -2.34 10.04 6.79
C LYS A 5 -3.56 9.32 7.36
N THR A 6 -3.85 8.12 6.87
CA THR A 6 -5.07 7.38 7.26
C THR A 6 -4.82 6.27 8.27
N GLY A 7 -3.55 5.96 8.54
CA GLY A 7 -3.14 4.81 9.34
C GLY A 7 -3.33 3.46 8.64
N ALA A 8 -3.84 3.44 7.40
CA ALA A 8 -4.20 2.20 6.72
C ALA A 8 -2.99 1.36 6.32
N THR A 9 -3.02 0.06 6.61
CA THR A 9 -1.93 -0.85 6.27
C THR A 9 -2.12 -1.40 4.86
N TRP A 10 -1.03 -1.43 4.10
CA TRP A 10 -0.99 -1.93 2.73
C TRP A 10 0.18 -2.90 2.56
N LYS A 11 -0.09 -4.04 1.93
CA LYS A 11 0.93 -4.90 1.34
C LYS A 11 1.19 -4.37 -0.07
N VAL A 12 2.46 -4.15 -0.39
CA VAL A 12 2.89 -3.61 -1.67
C VAL A 12 3.82 -4.62 -2.32
N SER A 13 3.47 -5.00 -3.54
CA SER A 13 4.30 -5.86 -4.39
C SER A 13 4.70 -5.08 -5.63
N ARG A 14 5.90 -5.30 -6.16
CA ARG A 14 6.35 -4.71 -7.43
C ARG A 14 6.25 -5.76 -8.53
N ASP A 15 5.49 -5.47 -9.57
CA ASP A 15 5.54 -6.19 -10.84
C ASP A 15 6.66 -5.57 -11.69
N TYR A 16 7.76 -6.31 -11.82
CA TYR A 16 8.93 -5.87 -12.57
C TYR A 16 8.75 -5.95 -14.08
N LEU A 17 7.79 -6.74 -14.57
CA LEU A 17 7.51 -6.86 -16.00
C LEU A 17 6.67 -5.67 -16.50
N LYS A 18 5.75 -5.20 -15.66
CA LYS A 18 4.88 -4.07 -15.96
C LYS A 18 5.38 -2.74 -15.41
N GLU A 19 6.45 -2.78 -14.62
CA GLU A 19 6.97 -1.63 -13.85
C GLU A 19 5.89 -0.97 -12.98
N THR A 20 4.99 -1.76 -12.41
CA THR A 20 3.89 -1.29 -11.56
C THR A 20 3.99 -1.81 -10.15
N PHE A 21 3.35 -1.09 -9.23
CA PHE A 21 3.13 -1.50 -7.85
C PHE A 21 1.70 -1.96 -7.68
N TRP A 22 1.54 -3.12 -7.05
CA TRP A 22 0.27 -3.68 -6.64
C TRP A 22 0.04 -3.38 -5.15
N PHE A 23 -1.10 -2.77 -4.83
CA PHE A 23 -1.47 -2.36 -3.48
C PHE A 23 -2.62 -3.21 -2.98
N GLU A 24 -2.34 -4.07 -2.00
CA GLU A 24 -3.34 -4.88 -1.33
C GLU A 24 -3.59 -4.31 0.07
N PRO A 25 -4.84 -3.93 0.38
CA PRO A 25 -5.14 -3.47 1.72
C PRO A 25 -4.99 -4.60 2.74
N GLN A 26 -4.56 -4.27 3.96
CA GLN A 26 -4.35 -5.23 5.03
C GLN A 26 -5.16 -4.87 6.27
N GLY A 27 -5.88 -5.85 6.81
CA GLY A 27 -6.72 -5.68 8.00
C GLY A 27 -8.12 -5.15 7.69
N ASN A 28 -8.91 -4.98 8.74
CA ASN A 28 -10.33 -4.67 8.65
C ASN A 28 -10.59 -3.19 9.00
N LEU A 29 -10.02 -2.28 8.21
CA LEU A 29 -10.23 -0.85 8.41
C LEU A 29 -11.44 -0.40 7.59
N ARG A 30 -12.39 0.28 8.23
CA ARG A 30 -13.60 0.82 7.58
C ARG A 30 -13.30 1.71 6.36
N HIS A 31 -12.08 2.26 6.27
CA HIS A 31 -11.65 3.18 5.21
C HIS A 31 -10.62 2.56 4.23
N ILE A 32 -10.39 1.25 4.30
CA ILE A 32 -9.50 0.57 3.36
C ILE A 32 -10.20 0.48 1.99
N ARG A 33 -9.53 0.96 0.94
CA ARG A 33 -10.01 0.88 -0.44
C ARG A 33 -9.72 -0.50 -1.03
N LYS A 34 -10.44 -0.89 -2.10
CA LYS A 34 -10.16 -2.09 -2.90
C LYS A 34 -8.71 -2.11 -3.36
N ALA A 35 -8.15 -3.30 -3.57
CA ALA A 35 -6.83 -3.45 -4.19
C ALA A 35 -6.76 -2.75 -5.55
N PHE A 36 -5.60 -2.19 -5.88
CA PHE A 36 -5.37 -1.46 -7.13
C PHE A 36 -3.90 -1.48 -7.52
N GLU A 37 -3.62 -1.13 -8.78
CA GLU A 37 -2.26 -0.93 -9.30
C GLU A 37 -1.94 0.56 -9.50
N ALA A 38 -0.69 0.95 -9.28
CA ALA A 38 -0.18 2.25 -9.68
C ALA A 38 1.28 2.16 -10.14
N ARG A 39 1.72 3.09 -10.99
CA ARG A 39 3.12 3.12 -11.47
C ARG A 39 4.09 3.63 -10.41
N ASP A 40 3.61 4.48 -9.52
CA ASP A 40 4.43 5.09 -8.47
C ASP A 40 4.05 4.58 -7.09
N LEU A 41 5.04 4.56 -6.20
CA LEU A 41 4.79 4.33 -4.79
C LEU A 41 3.96 5.50 -4.24
N LEU A 42 2.86 5.22 -3.53
CA LEU A 42 2.04 6.28 -2.97
C LEU A 42 2.88 7.17 -2.01
N PRO A 43 2.84 8.51 -2.13
CA PRO A 43 3.76 9.40 -1.41
C PRO A 43 3.56 9.41 0.11
N ASN A 44 2.37 9.02 0.59
CA ASN A 44 2.08 8.93 2.03
C ASN A 44 2.32 7.53 2.58
N LEU A 45 2.93 6.63 1.81
CA LEU A 45 3.14 5.24 2.20
C LEU A 45 4.54 5.08 2.80
N VAL A 46 4.58 4.74 4.08
CA VAL A 46 5.82 4.56 4.84
C VAL A 46 6.01 3.09 5.24
N PRO A 47 7.24 2.64 5.52
CA PRO A 47 7.47 1.36 6.17
C PRO A 47 6.61 1.25 7.44
N ALA A 48 6.02 0.08 7.69
CA ALA A 48 5.13 -0.08 8.84
C ALA A 48 5.89 -0.10 10.19
N GLY A 49 7.23 -0.13 10.16
CA GLY A 49 8.08 -0.32 11.33
C GLY A 49 7.99 -1.75 11.84
N THR A 50 9.12 -2.37 12.12
CA THR A 50 9.20 -3.57 12.96
C THR A 50 9.48 -3.04 14.37
N HIS A 51 8.54 -3.22 15.30
CA HIS A 51 8.75 -2.92 16.71
C HIS A 51 9.58 -4.02 17.37
#